data_AF-A0A251TJW6-F1
#
_entry.id   AF-A0A251TJW6-F1
#
_cell.length_a   1.000
_cell.length_b   1.000
_cell.length_c   1.000
_cell.angle_alpha   90.00
_cell.angle_beta   90.00
_cell.angle_gamma   90.00
#
_symmetry.space_group_name_H-M   'P 1'
#
loop_
_entity.id
_entity.type
_entity.pdbx_description
1 polymer ?
#
loop_
_entity_poly.entity_id
_entity_poly.type
_entity_poly.pdbx_seq_one_letter_code
_entity_poly.pdbx_strand_id
1 'polypeptide(L)'
;MLYGLYLNKEVLRVGAVFAFGFIRAIRFLEKHWSLLSRDIRTGSLNPVVTDPSVKESVMKMLKPDPNLVDYIELKCSKKSWQGIITRLWPNTKYVDVIVIGSMAQYIPILDYYSNGLPLVYTMYASFECYFGVNLNPLCSPNVKPGEEYELVVTTYADLYRCRVGHFLKVVGFKNKAPQFSFICRKNVALSMDSDKTDEVELHKAVENAVNHLVPFSAPDLTFGLTR
;
A
#
# COMPACT_ATOMS: atom_id res chain seq x y z
N MET A 1 12.10 2.86 -9.29
CA MET A 1 12.28 1.50 -9.86
C MET A 1 13.71 1.29 -10.38
N LEU A 2 14.16 2.06 -11.39
CA LEU A 2 15.49 1.91 -12.01
C LEU A 2 16.65 1.80 -11.00
N TYR A 3 16.73 2.72 -10.04
CA TYR A 3 17.71 2.68 -8.94
C TYR A 3 17.68 1.36 -8.15
N GLY A 4 16.49 0.86 -7.85
CA GLY A 4 16.33 -0.40 -7.11
C GLY A 4 16.84 -1.61 -7.91
N LEU A 5 16.80 -1.56 -9.24
CA LEU A 5 17.35 -2.62 -10.09
C LEU A 5 18.88 -2.58 -10.13
N TYR A 6 19.49 -1.39 -10.18
CA TYR A 6 20.96 -1.26 -10.11
C TYR A 6 21.54 -1.77 -8.80
N LEU A 7 20.91 -1.40 -7.68
CA LEU A 7 21.36 -1.78 -6.34
C LEU A 7 20.79 -3.13 -5.89
N ASN A 8 20.35 -3.99 -6.82
CA ASN A 8 19.52 -5.13 -6.47
C ASN A 8 20.18 -6.12 -5.48
N LYS A 9 21.51 -6.24 -5.52
CA LYS A 9 22.32 -7.06 -4.60
C LYS A 9 22.43 -6.45 -3.21
N GLU A 10 22.27 -5.14 -3.07
CA GLU A 10 22.38 -4.42 -1.79
C GLU A 10 21.04 -4.32 -1.06
N VAL A 11 19.93 -4.62 -1.74
CA VAL A 11 18.58 -4.54 -1.16
C VAL A 11 18.36 -5.67 -0.14
N LEU A 12 18.21 -5.28 1.13
CA LEU A 12 17.85 -6.18 2.24
C LEU A 12 16.36 -6.14 2.61
N ARG A 13 15.64 -5.08 2.22
CA ARG A 13 14.20 -4.92 2.43
C ARG A 13 13.58 -4.17 1.27
N VAL A 14 12.35 -4.52 0.93
CA VAL A 14 11.54 -3.83 -0.09
C VAL A 14 10.22 -3.41 0.54
N GLY A 15 9.56 -2.40 0.00
CA GLY A 15 8.29 -1.98 0.57
C GLY A 15 7.78 -0.64 0.07
N ALA A 16 6.64 -0.25 0.62
CA ALA A 16 6.00 1.05 0.49
C ALA A 16 5.10 1.27 1.71
N VAL A 17 4.53 2.46 1.88
CA VAL A 17 3.63 2.73 3.01
C VAL A 17 2.44 1.76 3.01
N PHE A 18 1.69 1.68 1.91
CA PHE A 18 0.58 0.75 1.74
C PHE A 18 0.92 -0.39 0.78
N ALA A 19 0.35 -1.56 1.04
CA ALA A 19 0.44 -2.75 0.17
C ALA A 19 0.10 -2.43 -1.29
N PHE A 20 -0.98 -1.65 -1.52
CA PHE A 20 -1.41 -1.25 -2.85
C PHE A 20 -0.33 -0.48 -3.62
N GLY A 21 0.33 0.49 -2.98
CA GLY A 21 1.42 1.26 -3.59
C GLY A 21 2.59 0.38 -4.01
N PHE A 22 2.94 -0.61 -3.18
CA PHE A 22 3.99 -1.57 -3.51
C PHE A 22 3.59 -2.50 -4.67
N ILE A 23 2.36 -3.00 -4.69
CA ILE A 23 1.82 -3.79 -5.81
C ILE A 23 1.83 -2.97 -7.11
N ARG A 24 1.49 -1.68 -7.06
CA ARG A 24 1.58 -0.79 -8.22
C ARG A 24 3.00 -0.64 -8.73
N ALA A 25 4.00 -0.59 -7.85
CA ALA A 25 5.41 -0.58 -8.27
C ALA A 25 5.79 -1.89 -8.99
N ILE A 26 5.34 -3.04 -8.50
CA ILE A 26 5.58 -4.34 -9.16
C ILE A 26 4.89 -4.39 -10.52
N ARG A 27 3.62 -3.99 -10.62
CA ARG A 27 2.89 -3.93 -11.89
C ARG A 27 3.51 -2.93 -12.87
N PHE A 28 4.05 -1.82 -12.39
CA PHE A 28 4.81 -0.89 -13.20
C PHE A 28 6.05 -1.58 -13.81
N LEU A 29 6.79 -2.34 -13.00
CA LEU A 29 7.92 -3.11 -13.49
C LEU A 29 7.48 -4.17 -14.52
N GLU A 30 6.39 -4.88 -14.25
CA GLU A 30 5.81 -5.88 -15.16
C GLU A 30 5.49 -5.31 -16.55
N LYS A 31 4.96 -4.08 -16.60
CA LYS A 31 4.63 -3.41 -17.86
C LYS A 31 5.83 -2.74 -18.54
N HIS A 32 6.83 -2.30 -17.77
CA HIS A 32 7.87 -1.38 -18.27
C HIS A 32 9.31 -1.90 -18.15
N TRP A 33 9.54 -3.16 -17.75
CA TRP A 33 10.89 -3.71 -17.60
C TRP A 33 11.72 -3.61 -18.88
N SER A 34 11.12 -3.75 -20.06
CA SER A 34 11.85 -3.65 -21.35
C SER A 34 12.41 -2.25 -21.59
N LEU A 35 11.68 -1.20 -21.23
CA LEU A 35 12.14 0.18 -21.31
C LEU A 35 13.24 0.45 -20.28
N LEU A 36 13.08 -0.07 -19.06
CA LEU A 36 14.10 0.05 -18.00
C LEU A 36 15.39 -0.67 -18.41
N SER A 37 15.29 -1.88 -18.96
CA SER A 37 16.42 -2.64 -19.50
C SER A 37 17.13 -1.88 -20.63
N ARG A 38 16.38 -1.26 -21.54
CA ARG A 38 16.97 -0.42 -22.60
C ARG A 38 17.75 0.75 -22.02
N ASP A 39 17.17 1.48 -21.06
CA ASP A 39 17.81 2.64 -20.45
C ASP A 39 19.10 2.26 -19.70
N ILE A 40 19.12 1.08 -19.05
CA ILE A 40 20.34 0.49 -18.46
C ILE A 40 21.35 0.13 -19.55
N ARG A 41 20.91 -0.52 -20.63
CA ARG A 41 21.76 -0.98 -21.74
C ARG A 41 22.46 0.18 -22.45
N THR A 42 21.73 1.27 -22.72
CA THR A 42 22.26 2.44 -23.45
C THR A 42 22.95 3.45 -22.54
N GLY A 43 22.75 3.36 -21.22
CA GLY A 43 23.21 4.38 -20.28
C GLY A 43 22.51 5.73 -20.49
N SER A 44 21.32 5.74 -21.10
CA SER A 44 20.55 6.95 -21.40
C SER A 44 19.10 6.81 -20.97
N LEU A 45 18.53 7.88 -20.42
CA LEU A 45 17.17 7.85 -19.87
C LEU A 45 16.12 8.03 -20.96
N ASN A 46 15.01 7.29 -20.86
CA ASN A 46 13.85 7.46 -21.73
C ASN A 46 13.35 8.93 -21.72
N PRO A 47 13.08 9.54 -22.90
CA PRO A 47 12.61 10.92 -23.00
C PRO A 47 11.24 11.17 -22.37
N VAL A 48 10.46 10.12 -22.05
CA VAL A 48 9.23 10.21 -21.26
C VAL A 48 9.47 10.83 -19.89
N VAL A 49 10.67 10.63 -19.31
CA VAL A 49 11.07 11.38 -18.12
C VAL A 49 11.44 12.78 -18.59
N THR A 50 10.66 13.79 -18.20
CA THR A 50 10.91 15.19 -18.61
C THR A 50 11.52 16.03 -17.49
N ASP A 51 11.26 15.68 -16.24
CA ASP A 51 11.70 16.40 -15.05
C ASP A 51 13.25 16.52 -14.98
N PRO A 52 13.81 17.74 -14.99
CA PRO A 52 15.25 17.96 -14.99
C PRO A 52 15.96 17.43 -13.72
N SER A 53 15.34 17.58 -12.55
CA SER A 53 15.93 17.14 -11.27
C SER A 53 16.05 15.62 -11.20
N VAL A 54 15.01 14.92 -11.68
CA VAL A 54 15.03 13.45 -11.80
C VAL A 54 16.09 13.01 -12.82
N LYS A 55 16.15 13.65 -13.98
CA LYS A 55 17.17 13.34 -15.00
C LYS A 55 18.58 13.47 -14.43
N GLU A 56 18.89 14.62 -13.84
CA GLU A 56 20.22 14.88 -13.31
C GLU A 56 20.60 13.85 -12.23
N SER A 57 19.66 13.54 -11.34
CA SER A 57 19.87 12.55 -10.28
C SER A 57 20.09 11.14 -10.85
N VAL A 58 19.33 10.70 -11.84
CA VAL A 58 19.47 9.37 -12.44
C VAL A 58 20.75 9.26 -13.28
N MET A 59 21.09 10.28 -14.05
CA MET A 59 22.27 10.27 -14.93
C MET A 59 23.60 10.21 -14.15
N LYS A 60 23.64 10.66 -12.89
CA LYS A 60 24.82 10.49 -12.00
C LYS A 60 25.15 9.03 -11.72
N MET A 61 24.15 8.15 -11.75
CA MET A 61 24.29 6.73 -11.44
C MET A 61 24.26 5.84 -12.69
N LEU A 62 23.47 6.21 -13.70
CA LEU A 62 23.20 5.41 -14.87
C LEU A 62 24.48 5.13 -15.68
N LYS A 63 24.92 3.87 -15.69
CA LYS A 63 26.10 3.39 -16.41
C LYS A 63 25.76 2.11 -17.16
N PRO A 64 26.13 1.97 -18.44
CA PRO A 64 25.86 0.75 -19.20
C PRO A 64 26.33 -0.50 -18.46
N ASP A 65 25.39 -1.40 -18.15
CA ASP A 65 25.67 -2.70 -17.51
C ASP A 65 24.90 -3.82 -18.23
N PRO A 66 25.51 -4.45 -19.26
CA PRO A 66 24.89 -5.54 -20.01
C PRO A 66 24.54 -6.76 -19.14
N ASN A 67 25.37 -7.07 -18.14
CA ASN A 67 25.14 -8.22 -17.27
C ASN A 67 23.88 -8.04 -16.41
N LEU A 68 23.67 -6.83 -15.89
CA LEU A 68 22.46 -6.48 -15.15
C LEU A 68 21.23 -6.54 -16.06
N VAL A 69 21.34 -6.09 -17.31
CA VAL A 69 20.25 -6.15 -18.28
C VAL A 69 19.85 -7.60 -18.54
N ASP A 70 20.81 -8.45 -18.91
CA ASP A 70 20.54 -9.87 -19.19
C ASP A 70 19.93 -10.57 -17.97
N TYR A 71 20.38 -10.21 -16.75
CA TYR A 71 19.80 -10.68 -15.51
C TYR A 71 18.32 -10.28 -15.36
N ILE A 72 17.98 -9.01 -15.61
CA ILE A 72 16.60 -8.50 -15.52
C ILE A 72 15.72 -9.16 -16.59
N GLU A 73 16.17 -9.19 -17.84
CA GLU A 73 15.42 -9.76 -18.96
C GLU A 73 15.13 -11.26 -18.71
N LEU A 74 16.10 -12.02 -18.19
CA LEU A 74 15.93 -13.43 -17.85
C LEU A 74 14.85 -13.68 -16.78
N LYS A 75 14.70 -12.78 -15.80
CA LYS A 75 13.71 -12.93 -14.72
C LYS A 75 12.34 -12.39 -15.11
N CYS A 76 12.28 -11.26 -15.81
CA CYS A 76 11.05 -10.54 -16.16
C CYS A 76 10.35 -11.08 -17.41
N SER A 77 11.07 -11.72 -18.34
CA SER A 77 10.48 -12.34 -19.54
C SER A 77 9.66 -13.60 -19.26
N LYS A 78 9.75 -14.14 -18.03
CA LYS A 78 8.99 -15.33 -17.62
C LYS A 78 7.50 -15.01 -17.55
N LYS A 79 6.67 -15.96 -18.02
CA LYS A 79 5.19 -15.87 -17.93
C LYS A 79 4.69 -15.73 -16.48
N SER A 80 5.32 -16.43 -15.53
CA SER A 80 4.95 -16.36 -14.11
C SER A 80 5.85 -15.37 -13.36
N TRP A 81 5.20 -14.43 -12.68
CA TRP A 81 5.82 -13.44 -11.80
C TRP A 81 5.84 -13.88 -10.33
N GLN A 82 5.48 -15.12 -10.05
CA GLN A 82 5.60 -15.67 -8.70
C GLN A 82 7.05 -15.58 -8.21
N GLY A 83 7.22 -15.05 -7.00
CA GLY A 83 8.53 -14.83 -6.39
C GLY A 83 9.41 -13.83 -7.13
N ILE A 84 8.87 -12.97 -7.98
CA ILE A 84 9.68 -11.98 -8.72
C ILE A 84 10.53 -11.13 -7.78
N ILE A 85 10.06 -10.82 -6.57
CA ILE A 85 10.79 -10.00 -5.60
C ILE A 85 12.09 -10.68 -5.22
N THR A 86 12.06 -11.95 -4.78
CA THR A 86 13.28 -12.69 -4.40
C THR A 86 14.12 -13.04 -5.62
N ARG A 87 13.54 -13.12 -6.81
CA ARG A 87 14.30 -13.35 -8.06
C ARG A 87 15.08 -12.11 -8.50
N LEU A 88 14.54 -10.91 -8.32
CA LEU A 88 15.22 -9.66 -8.70
C LEU A 88 16.11 -9.13 -7.59
N TRP A 89 15.63 -9.19 -6.34
CA TRP A 89 16.30 -8.75 -5.12
C TRP A 89 16.53 -9.95 -4.18
N PRO A 90 17.55 -10.78 -4.46
CA PRO A 90 17.75 -12.06 -3.78
C PRO A 90 18.10 -11.96 -2.29
N ASN A 91 18.61 -10.80 -1.86
CA ASN A 91 19.01 -10.59 -0.46
C ASN A 91 17.87 -10.02 0.42
N THR A 92 16.68 -9.82 -0.15
CA THR A 92 15.50 -9.32 0.57
C THR A 92 15.12 -10.25 1.72
N LYS A 93 14.98 -9.70 2.92
CA LYS A 93 14.62 -10.43 4.14
C LYS A 93 13.14 -10.36 4.49
N TYR A 94 12.49 -9.24 4.18
CA TYR A 94 11.08 -9.01 4.44
C TYR A 94 10.52 -7.91 3.53
N VAL A 95 9.20 -7.82 3.47
CA VAL A 95 8.46 -6.75 2.77
C VAL A 95 7.86 -5.82 3.82
N ASP A 96 8.29 -4.56 3.82
CA ASP A 96 7.87 -3.50 4.75
C ASP A 96 6.65 -2.76 4.19
N VAL A 97 5.45 -3.18 4.58
CA VAL A 97 4.16 -2.69 4.04
C VAL A 97 3.04 -2.78 5.07
N ILE A 98 2.17 -1.78 5.12
CA ILE A 98 0.92 -1.85 5.88
C ILE A 98 -0.04 -2.83 5.18
N VAL A 99 -0.36 -3.92 5.87
CA VAL A 99 -1.27 -5.01 5.43
C VAL A 99 -2.42 -5.26 6.41
N ILE A 100 -2.65 -4.34 7.36
CA ILE A 100 -3.76 -4.41 8.32
C ILE A 100 -4.99 -3.66 7.81
N GLY A 101 -6.16 -3.97 8.36
CA GLY A 101 -7.42 -3.33 7.97
C GLY A 101 -7.78 -3.62 6.50
N SER A 102 -8.21 -2.60 5.75
CA SER A 102 -8.56 -2.76 4.33
C SER A 102 -7.39 -3.21 3.45
N MET A 103 -6.14 -3.08 3.90
CA MET A 103 -4.97 -3.57 3.15
C MET A 103 -4.77 -5.08 3.25
N ALA A 104 -5.44 -5.77 4.17
CA ALA A 104 -5.33 -7.23 4.33
C ALA A 104 -5.76 -7.99 3.06
N GLN A 105 -6.64 -7.40 2.25
CA GLN A 105 -7.06 -7.95 0.95
C GLN A 105 -5.89 -8.20 -0.01
N TYR A 106 -4.77 -7.50 0.17
CA TYR A 106 -3.60 -7.59 -0.70
C TYR A 106 -2.59 -8.65 -0.29
N ILE A 107 -2.75 -9.30 0.87
CA ILE A 107 -1.82 -10.32 1.38
C ILE A 107 -1.58 -11.45 0.36
N PRO A 108 -2.61 -12.08 -0.25
CA PRO A 108 -2.37 -13.17 -1.20
C PRO A 108 -1.56 -12.75 -2.44
N ILE A 109 -1.75 -11.52 -2.91
CA ILE A 109 -1.01 -10.96 -4.05
C ILE A 109 0.45 -10.69 -3.67
N LEU A 110 0.68 -10.17 -2.47
CA LEU A 110 2.03 -9.97 -1.94
C LEU A 110 2.75 -11.30 -1.72
N ASP A 111 2.07 -12.32 -1.21
CA ASP A 111 2.63 -13.66 -1.04
C ASP A 111 3.03 -14.27 -2.38
N TYR A 112 2.19 -14.09 -3.42
CA TYR A 112 2.51 -14.52 -4.78
C TYR A 112 3.80 -13.87 -5.30
N TYR A 113 3.93 -12.54 -5.25
CA TYR A 113 5.12 -11.86 -5.76
C TYR A 113 6.37 -12.05 -4.88
N SER A 114 6.19 -12.23 -3.57
CA SER A 114 7.28 -12.33 -2.60
C SER A 114 7.75 -13.76 -2.35
N ASN A 115 6.99 -14.77 -2.78
CA ASN A 115 7.23 -16.17 -2.45
C ASN A 115 7.24 -16.43 -0.94
N GLY A 116 6.30 -15.80 -0.22
CA GLY A 116 6.13 -15.98 1.23
C GLY A 116 7.18 -15.29 2.09
N LEU A 117 7.77 -14.18 1.62
CA LEU A 117 8.60 -13.36 2.52
C LEU A 117 7.75 -12.78 3.66
N PRO A 118 8.31 -12.62 4.87
CA PRO A 118 7.61 -11.99 5.97
C PRO A 118 7.09 -10.60 5.58
N LEU A 119 5.79 -10.36 5.81
CA LEU A 119 5.18 -9.04 5.67
C LEU A 119 5.25 -8.33 7.02
N VAL A 120 5.97 -7.21 7.08
CA VAL A 120 6.22 -6.45 8.30
C VAL A 120 5.62 -5.06 8.14
N TYR A 121 4.93 -4.57 9.18
CA TYR A 121 4.52 -3.17 9.26
C TYR A 121 5.15 -2.56 10.51
N THR A 122 5.92 -1.48 10.31
CA THR A 122 6.75 -0.87 11.36
C THR A 122 6.06 0.26 12.10
N MET A 123 5.02 0.86 11.52
CA MET A 123 4.38 2.05 12.04
C MET A 123 2.86 1.97 11.96
N TYR A 124 2.21 2.54 12.96
CA TYR A 124 0.78 2.84 12.96
C TYR A 124 0.59 4.34 13.21
N ALA A 125 0.07 5.05 12.22
CA ALA A 125 -0.04 6.50 12.21
C ALA A 125 -1.25 6.96 11.40
N SER A 126 -1.66 8.22 11.60
CA SER A 126 -2.60 8.94 10.75
C SER A 126 -2.11 10.35 10.46
N PHE A 127 -2.90 11.13 9.70
CA PHE A 127 -2.61 12.54 9.45
C PHE A 127 -2.60 13.38 10.73
N GLU A 128 -3.42 13.02 11.71
CA GLU A 128 -3.58 13.74 12.96
C GLU A 128 -2.44 13.44 13.96
N CYS A 129 -1.87 12.22 13.95
CA CYS A 129 -0.81 11.83 14.88
C CYS A 129 -0.11 10.51 14.47
N TYR A 130 1.14 10.34 14.91
CA TYR A 130 1.81 9.03 14.95
C TYR A 130 1.46 8.32 16.26
N PHE A 131 0.91 7.09 16.19
CA PHE A 131 0.28 6.44 17.34
C PHE A 131 1.16 5.41 18.09
N GLY A 132 2.37 5.07 17.61
CA GLY A 132 3.36 4.27 18.36
C GLY A 132 4.77 4.81 18.13
N VAL A 133 5.70 4.88 19.09
CA VAL A 133 5.99 4.12 20.33
C VAL A 133 5.50 4.82 21.62
N ASN A 134 5.31 4.09 22.73
CA ASN A 134 4.90 4.62 24.04
C ASN A 134 5.76 5.81 24.51
N LEU A 135 5.18 7.03 24.52
CA LEU A 135 5.87 8.28 24.84
C LEU A 135 5.89 8.61 26.34
N ASN A 136 5.15 7.91 27.21
CA ASN A 136 5.22 8.14 28.66
C ASN A 136 4.89 6.88 29.51
N PRO A 137 5.89 6.18 30.06
CA PRO A 137 5.71 4.92 30.80
C PRO A 137 5.16 5.06 32.23
N LEU A 138 4.83 6.29 32.68
CA LEU A 138 4.50 6.57 34.09
C LEU A 138 3.00 6.58 34.42
N CYS A 139 2.10 6.56 33.43
CA CYS A 139 0.65 6.49 33.66
C CYS A 139 0.13 5.07 33.35
N SER A 140 -0.55 4.44 34.30
CA SER A 140 -1.15 3.11 34.08
C SER A 140 -2.34 3.24 33.12
N PRO A 141 -2.33 2.57 31.97
CA PRO A 141 -3.48 2.58 31.07
C PRO A 141 -4.66 1.84 31.71
N ASN A 142 -5.83 2.47 31.78
CA ASN A 142 -7.07 1.85 32.31
C ASN A 142 -7.79 0.96 31.27
N VAL A 143 -7.10 0.54 30.21
CA VAL A 143 -7.67 -0.32 29.16
C VAL A 143 -7.55 -1.78 29.57
N LYS A 144 -8.54 -2.60 29.20
CA LYS A 144 -8.59 -4.02 29.58
C LYS A 144 -8.26 -4.91 28.38
N PRO A 145 -7.47 -5.98 28.54
CA PRO A 145 -7.28 -6.98 27.49
C PRO A 145 -8.62 -7.53 26.98
N GLY A 146 -8.74 -7.72 25.68
CA GLY A 146 -9.93 -8.26 25.03
C GLY A 146 -11.02 -7.23 24.71
N GLU A 147 -10.98 -6.04 25.31
CA GLU A 147 -11.95 -4.96 25.07
C GLU A 147 -11.58 -4.14 23.82
N GLU A 148 -12.60 -3.54 23.23
CA GLU A 148 -12.51 -2.71 22.01
C GLU A 148 -12.76 -1.24 22.35
N TYR A 149 -11.94 -0.36 21.78
CA TYR A 149 -11.97 1.07 22.06
C TYR A 149 -11.89 1.89 20.78
N GLU A 150 -12.61 3.01 20.75
CA GLU A 150 -12.39 4.07 19.77
C GLU A 150 -11.18 4.91 20.20
N LEU A 151 -10.22 5.09 19.29
CA LEU A 151 -9.03 5.89 19.55
C LEU A 151 -9.37 7.38 19.62
N VAL A 152 -9.00 8.00 20.75
CA VAL A 152 -9.13 9.44 21.00
C VAL A 152 -7.76 10.01 21.34
N VAL A 153 -7.36 11.08 20.68
CA VAL A 153 -6.03 11.69 20.86
C VAL A 153 -6.09 13.17 21.22
N THR A 154 -5.10 13.58 22.01
CA THR A 154 -4.75 14.99 22.23
C THR A 154 -3.31 15.18 21.78
N THR A 155 -3.03 16.18 20.95
CA THR A 155 -1.70 16.41 20.36
C THR A 155 -1.12 17.76 20.74
N TYR A 156 0.20 17.95 20.56
CA TYR A 156 0.86 19.23 20.76
C TYR A 156 0.46 20.32 19.75
N ALA A 157 -0.22 19.93 18.65
CA ALA A 157 -0.73 20.82 17.63
C ALA A 157 -2.20 21.21 17.89
N ASP A 158 -2.57 21.35 19.16
CA ASP A 158 -3.88 21.82 19.62
C ASP A 158 -5.11 20.99 19.19
N LEU A 159 -4.92 19.71 18.90
CA LEU A 159 -6.05 18.77 18.84
C LEU A 159 -6.37 18.31 20.26
N TYR A 160 -7.60 18.54 20.73
CA TYR A 160 -8.04 18.16 22.07
C TYR A 160 -9.14 17.10 22.00
N ARG A 161 -8.89 15.92 22.57
CA ARG A 161 -9.85 14.80 22.61
C ARG A 161 -10.49 14.51 21.25
N CYS A 162 -9.68 14.55 20.20
CA CYS A 162 -10.11 14.29 18.83
C CYS A 162 -10.37 12.79 18.63
N ARG A 163 -11.57 12.43 18.17
CA ARG A 163 -11.91 11.05 17.80
C ARG A 163 -11.31 10.73 16.44
N VAL A 164 -10.36 9.80 16.40
CA VAL A 164 -9.70 9.36 15.17
C VAL A 164 -10.64 8.48 14.34
N GLY A 165 -11.65 7.88 14.97
CA GLY A 165 -12.57 6.93 14.32
C GLY A 165 -11.94 5.57 14.03
N HIS A 166 -10.78 5.27 14.61
CA HIS A 166 -10.15 3.95 14.55
C HIS A 166 -10.60 3.10 15.74
N PHE A 167 -11.09 1.90 15.48
CA PHE A 167 -11.42 0.91 16.49
C PHE A 167 -10.26 -0.06 16.69
N LEU A 168 -9.84 -0.19 17.94
CA LEU A 168 -8.68 -0.96 18.36
C LEU A 168 -9.06 -1.94 19.46
N LYS A 169 -8.60 -3.18 19.36
CA LYS A 169 -8.74 -4.20 20.40
C LYS A 169 -7.47 -4.32 21.22
N VAL A 170 -7.56 -4.31 22.54
CA VAL A 170 -6.38 -4.55 23.39
C VAL A 170 -6.03 -6.04 23.34
N VAL A 171 -4.85 -6.38 22.82
CA VAL A 171 -4.39 -7.78 22.71
C VAL A 171 -3.44 -8.19 23.82
N GLY A 172 -2.86 -7.22 24.53
CA GLY A 172 -1.91 -7.51 25.60
C GLY A 172 -1.18 -6.27 26.06
N PHE A 173 -0.12 -6.49 26.82
CA PHE A 173 0.72 -5.43 27.36
C PHE A 173 2.19 -5.80 27.17
N LYS A 174 2.97 -4.82 26.71
CA LYS A 174 4.42 -4.87 26.78
C LYS A 174 4.86 -3.94 27.91
N ASN A 175 5.30 -4.52 29.03
CA ASN A 175 5.48 -3.80 30.29
C ASN A 175 4.18 -3.10 30.71
N LYS A 176 4.19 -1.77 30.85
CA LYS A 176 3.00 -0.95 31.14
C LYS A 176 2.30 -0.42 29.89
N ALA A 177 2.83 -0.66 28.69
CA ALA A 177 2.26 -0.16 27.44
C ALA A 177 1.23 -1.14 26.86
N PRO A 178 0.00 -0.71 26.55
CA PRO A 178 -0.98 -1.57 25.90
C PRO A 178 -0.58 -1.85 24.45
N GLN A 179 -0.87 -3.07 23.99
CA GLN A 179 -0.72 -3.49 22.60
C GLN A 179 -2.11 -3.61 21.98
N PHE A 180 -2.26 -3.09 20.76
CA PHE A 180 -3.53 -3.03 20.07
C PHE A 180 -3.51 -3.81 18.76
N SER A 181 -4.59 -4.52 18.46
CA SER A 181 -4.91 -4.99 17.12
C SER A 181 -5.88 -4.01 16.46
N PHE A 182 -5.61 -3.63 15.23
CA PHE A 182 -6.53 -2.81 14.45
C PHE A 182 -7.74 -3.63 14.03
N ILE A 183 -8.94 -3.08 14.23
CA ILE A 183 -10.21 -3.71 13.83
C ILE A 183 -10.67 -3.07 12.52
N CYS A 184 -11.07 -1.80 12.58
CA CYS A 184 -11.59 -1.07 11.44
C CYS A 184 -11.52 0.45 11.67
N ARG A 185 -11.79 1.20 10.60
CA ARG A 185 -12.09 2.63 10.68
C ARG A 185 -13.59 2.79 10.50
N LYS A 186 -14.20 3.62 11.35
CA LYS A 186 -15.63 3.94 11.32
C LYS A 186 -16.02 4.51 9.95
N ASN A 187 -17.21 4.15 9.47
CA ASN A 187 -17.80 4.67 8.23
C ASN A 187 -16.96 4.45 6.98
N VAL A 188 -16.32 3.28 6.83
CA VAL A 188 -15.61 2.91 5.60
C VAL A 188 -16.28 1.69 4.99
N ALA A 189 -16.93 1.88 3.84
CA ALA A 189 -17.55 0.80 3.07
C ALA A 189 -16.59 0.25 2.00
N LEU A 190 -15.90 1.13 1.26
CA LEU A 190 -14.95 0.76 0.20
C LEU A 190 -13.61 1.47 0.37
N SER A 191 -12.52 0.76 0.04
CA SER A 191 -11.16 1.30 0.07
C SER A 191 -10.20 0.45 -0.76
N MET A 192 -9.44 1.08 -1.67
CA MET A 192 -8.36 0.42 -2.43
C MET A 192 -6.96 0.87 -2.01
N ASP A 193 -6.73 2.16 -1.86
CA ASP A 193 -5.47 2.77 -1.44
C ASP A 193 -5.70 3.60 -0.18
N SER A 194 -5.45 4.91 -0.24
CA SER A 194 -5.80 5.86 0.81
C SER A 194 -7.26 6.31 0.75
N ASP A 195 -7.97 6.05 -0.35
CA ASP A 195 -9.39 6.38 -0.51
C ASP A 195 -10.24 5.62 0.52
N LYS A 196 -11.24 6.32 1.05
CA LYS A 196 -12.22 5.81 2.00
C LYS A 196 -13.58 6.33 1.55
N THR A 197 -14.44 5.45 1.06
CA THR A 197 -15.80 5.79 0.66
C THR A 197 -16.76 5.24 1.70
N ASP A 198 -17.63 6.11 2.21
CA ASP A 198 -18.68 5.71 3.15
C ASP A 198 -19.98 5.27 2.43
N GLU A 199 -20.94 4.75 3.20
CA GLU A 199 -22.20 4.26 2.64
C GLU A 199 -23.06 5.40 2.06
N VAL A 200 -22.98 6.60 2.63
CA VAL A 200 -23.77 7.76 2.20
C VAL A 200 -23.25 8.28 0.86
N GLU A 201 -21.94 8.39 0.71
CA GLU A 201 -21.26 8.72 -0.54
C GLU A 201 -21.56 7.69 -1.63
N LEU A 202 -21.52 6.41 -1.29
CA LEU A 202 -21.84 5.33 -2.22
C LEU A 202 -23.31 5.40 -2.68
N HIS A 203 -24.24 5.58 -1.74
CA HIS A 203 -25.66 5.72 -2.05
C HIS A 203 -25.93 6.90 -2.99
N LYS A 204 -25.37 8.07 -2.65
CA LYS A 204 -25.48 9.28 -3.48
C LYS A 204 -24.86 9.10 -4.86
N ALA A 205 -23.76 8.37 -4.97
CA ALA A 205 -23.14 8.05 -6.26
C ALA A 205 -24.06 7.18 -7.12
N VAL A 206 -24.74 6.19 -6.52
CA VAL A 206 -25.71 5.33 -7.20
C VAL A 206 -26.94 6.13 -7.63
N GLU A 207 -27.53 6.96 -6.76
CA GLU A 207 -28.68 7.82 -7.11
C GLU A 207 -28.36 8.77 -8.26
N ASN A 208 -27.18 9.40 -8.22
CA ASN A 208 -26.71 10.26 -9.31
C ASN A 208 -26.54 9.46 -10.61
N ALA A 209 -25.96 8.25 -10.55
CA ALA A 209 -25.82 7.40 -11.73
C ALA A 209 -27.18 7.04 -12.33
N VAL A 210 -28.18 6.70 -11.52
CA VAL A 210 -29.55 6.43 -12.00
C VAL A 210 -30.11 7.62 -12.75
N ASN A 211 -29.97 8.85 -12.23
CA ASN A 211 -30.44 10.06 -12.90
C ASN A 211 -29.78 10.29 -14.28
N HIS A 212 -28.52 9.91 -14.46
CA HIS A 212 -27.83 10.00 -15.74
C HIS A 212 -28.22 8.89 -16.73
N LEU A 213 -28.80 7.80 -16.23
CA LEU A 213 -29.30 6.68 -17.02
C LEU A 213 -30.77 6.85 -17.43
N VAL A 214 -31.51 7.79 -16.83
CA VAL A 214 -32.90 8.14 -17.20
C VAL A 214 -33.07 8.39 -18.71
N PRO A 215 -32.20 9.14 -19.41
CA PRO A 215 -32.33 9.37 -20.87
C PRO A 215 -32.10 8.13 -21.73
N PHE A 216 -31.44 7.10 -21.18
CA PHE A 216 -31.14 5.84 -21.87
C PHE A 216 -32.10 4.71 -21.48
N SER A 217 -32.99 4.98 -20.53
CA SER A 217 -34.06 4.07 -20.11
C SER A 217 -35.19 4.14 -21.14
N ALA A 218 -35.14 3.28 -22.16
CA ALA A 218 -36.31 3.02 -23.02
C ALA A 218 -37.45 2.43 -22.16
N PRO A 219 -38.73 2.75 -22.45
CA PRO A 219 -39.84 2.12 -21.76
C PRO A 219 -39.97 0.68 -22.28
N ASP A 220 -39.59 -0.31 -21.47
CA ASP A 220 -40.25 -1.62 -21.35
C ASP A 220 -39.35 -2.60 -20.60
N LEU A 221 -39.44 -2.58 -19.27
CA LEU A 221 -39.27 -3.77 -18.43
C LEU A 221 -40.35 -3.69 -17.35
N THR A 222 -41.59 -3.85 -17.79
CA THR A 222 -42.67 -4.32 -16.93
C THR A 222 -42.27 -5.69 -16.41
N PHE A 223 -41.71 -5.73 -15.20
CA PHE A 223 -41.69 -6.96 -14.42
C PHE A 223 -43.15 -7.38 -14.23
N GLY A 224 -43.56 -8.41 -14.96
CA GLY A 224 -44.87 -9.02 -14.86
C GLY A 224 -45.07 -9.60 -13.47
N LEU A 225 -45.66 -8.81 -12.57
CA LEU A 225 -46.41 -9.29 -11.42
C LEU A 225 -47.89 -9.31 -11.84
N THR A 226 -48.29 -10.34 -12.57
CA THR A 226 -49.70 -10.75 -12.60
C THR A 226 -49.96 -11.74 -11.48
N ARG A 227 -50.98 -11.39 -10.70
CA ARG A 227 -51.66 -12.14 -9.63
C ARG A 227 -51.98 -13.59 -10.00
#